data_AF-A0A653B8G0-F1
#
_entry.id   AF-A0A653B8G0-F1
#
_cell.length_a   1.000
_cell.length_b   1.000
_cell.length_c   1.000
_cell.angle_alpha   90.00
_cell.angle_beta   90.00
_cell.angle_gamma   90.00
#
_symmetry.space_group_name_H-M   'P 1'
#
loop_
_entity.id
_entity.type
_entity.pdbx_description
1 polymer ?
#
loop_
_entity_poly.entity_id
_entity_poly.type
_entity_poly.pdbx_seq_one_letter_code
_entity_poly.pdbx_strand_id
1 'polypeptide(L)'
;MGRNLHYTILQYLESALDKHTKVLSWERVDNSQTDEHYIYLVRRLDGLSQIIVHLSDEYEYSLDDYFQKPDSIRERAFILVARPEAVYDDSIVEVAQQDQVSIGKFGALMGALYTERHWDYVPKERRNES
;
A
#
# COMPACT_ATOMS: atom_id res chain seq x y z
N MET A 1 -9.27 -13.97 7.88
CA MET A 1 -10.64 -13.37 7.93
C MET A 1 -11.00 -12.98 6.51
N GLY A 2 -12.18 -13.39 6.03
CA GLY A 2 -12.51 -13.39 4.60
C GLY A 2 -12.69 -12.00 3.97
N ARG A 3 -12.18 -11.87 2.74
CA ARG A 3 -12.26 -10.70 1.84
C ARG A 3 -13.61 -9.96 1.93
N ASN A 4 -13.61 -8.78 2.56
CA ASN A 4 -14.73 -7.82 2.52
C ASN A 4 -14.30 -6.48 1.92
N LEU A 5 -13.31 -6.51 1.02
CA LEU A 5 -12.96 -5.35 0.23
C LEU A 5 -14.05 -5.11 -0.82
N HIS A 6 -14.71 -3.97 -0.74
CA HIS A 6 -15.74 -3.59 -1.70
C HIS A 6 -15.12 -3.54 -3.11
N TYR A 7 -15.73 -4.21 -4.09
CA TYR A 7 -15.17 -4.40 -5.43
C TYR A 7 -14.77 -3.08 -6.14
N THR A 8 -15.43 -1.98 -5.77
CA THR A 8 -15.13 -0.65 -6.29
C THR A 8 -13.74 -0.15 -5.88
N ILE A 9 -13.20 -0.60 -4.75
CA ILE A 9 -11.87 -0.21 -4.28
C ILE A 9 -10.79 -0.76 -5.22
N LEU A 10 -10.92 -2.03 -5.64
CA LEU A 10 -10.00 -2.65 -6.59
C LEU A 10 -10.04 -1.93 -7.94
N GLN A 11 -11.24 -1.75 -8.49
CA GLN A 11 -11.44 -1.06 -9.78
C GLN A 11 -10.89 0.37 -9.74
N TYR A 12 -11.07 1.07 -8.62
CA TYR A 12 -10.54 2.41 -8.44
C TYR A 12 -9.01 2.42 -8.40
N LEU A 13 -8.39 1.50 -7.65
CA LEU A 13 -6.94 1.37 -7.62
C LEU A 13 -6.37 1.07 -9.01
N GLU A 14 -6.90 0.05 -9.68
CA GLU A 14 -6.46 -0.40 -10.99
C GLU A 14 -6.58 0.73 -12.03
N SER A 15 -7.73 1.41 -12.07
CA SER A 15 -7.92 2.56 -12.96
C SER A 15 -6.95 3.71 -12.65
N ALA A 16 -6.54 3.89 -11.40
CA ALA A 16 -5.61 4.94 -11.05
C ALA A 16 -4.17 4.57 -11.43
N LEU A 17 -3.77 3.33 -11.20
CA LEU A 17 -2.46 2.82 -11.63
C LEU A 17 -2.32 2.91 -13.15
N ASP A 18 -3.37 2.56 -13.92
CA ASP A 18 -3.39 2.70 -15.39
C ASP A 18 -3.16 4.14 -15.87
N LYS A 19 -3.61 5.13 -15.09
CA LYS A 19 -3.52 6.55 -15.44
C LYS A 19 -2.29 7.22 -14.83
N HIS A 20 -1.54 6.53 -13.97
CA HIS A 20 -0.47 7.13 -13.20
C HIS A 20 0.79 7.25 -14.04
N THR A 21 1.34 8.46 -14.17
CA THR A 21 2.46 8.78 -15.07
C THR A 21 3.78 8.06 -14.74
N LYS A 22 3.93 7.56 -13.50
CA LYS A 22 5.10 6.79 -13.06
C LYS A 22 4.92 5.28 -13.05
N VAL A 23 3.73 4.79 -13.40
CA VAL A 23 3.45 3.35 -13.48
C VAL A 23 3.68 2.90 -14.93
N LEU A 24 4.53 1.90 -15.12
CA LEU A 24 4.74 1.24 -16.40
C LEU A 24 3.69 0.15 -16.61
N SER A 25 3.49 -0.67 -15.59
CA SER A 25 2.50 -1.74 -15.57
C SER A 25 2.23 -2.18 -14.14
N TRP A 26 1.13 -2.87 -13.95
CA TRP A 26 0.81 -3.54 -12.70
C TRP A 26 0.24 -4.92 -13.00
N GLU A 27 0.45 -5.84 -12.07
CA GLU A 27 -0.18 -7.15 -12.11
C GLU A 27 -0.63 -7.54 -10.71
N ARG A 28 -1.76 -8.22 -10.63
CA ARG A 28 -2.22 -8.83 -9.39
C ARG A 28 -1.48 -10.15 -9.20
N VAL A 29 -0.76 -10.29 -8.09
CA VAL A 29 0.10 -11.45 -7.79
C VAL A 29 -0.46 -12.34 -6.68
N ASP A 30 -1.55 -11.93 -6.02
CA ASP A 30 -2.27 -12.83 -5.11
C ASP A 30 -3.02 -13.93 -5.88
N ASN A 31 -3.03 -15.13 -5.31
CA ASN A 31 -3.89 -16.21 -5.76
C ASN A 31 -5.31 -15.93 -5.30
N SER A 32 -6.12 -15.40 -6.22
CA SER A 32 -7.51 -15.02 -5.97
C SER A 32 -8.41 -16.10 -5.36
N GLN A 33 -8.03 -17.38 -5.41
CA GLN A 33 -8.79 -18.51 -4.86
C GLN A 33 -8.35 -18.95 -3.46
N THR A 34 -7.12 -18.63 -3.04
CA THR A 34 -6.54 -19.12 -1.77
C THR A 34 -6.10 -18.01 -0.83
N ASP A 35 -5.81 -16.82 -1.37
CA ASP A 35 -5.12 -15.79 -0.61
C ASP A 35 -6.14 -14.83 -0.01
N GLU A 36 -6.08 -14.65 1.31
CA GLU A 36 -6.93 -13.68 2.01
C GLU A 36 -6.54 -12.23 1.67
N HIS A 37 -5.37 -12.02 1.07
CA HIS A 37 -4.79 -10.71 0.79
C HIS A 37 -4.89 -10.35 -0.70
N TYR A 38 -5.01 -9.05 -0.96
CA TYR A 38 -4.91 -8.50 -2.31
C TYR A 38 -3.51 -7.92 -2.49
N ILE A 39 -2.73 -8.47 -3.41
CA ILE A 39 -1.34 -8.11 -3.59
C ILE A 39 -1.10 -7.78 -5.05
N TYR A 40 -0.51 -6.62 -5.29
CA TYR A 40 -0.18 -6.11 -6.61
C TYR A 40 1.33 -5.91 -6.72
N LEU A 41 1.91 -6.28 -7.86
CA LEU A 41 3.25 -5.86 -8.23
C LEU A 41 3.13 -4.68 -9.18
N VAL A 42 3.64 -3.52 -8.76
CA VAL A 42 3.63 -2.28 -9.54
C VAL A 42 5.03 -2.01 -10.06
N ARG A 43 5.18 -2.05 -11.39
CA ARG A 43 6.42 -1.71 -12.08
C ARG A 43 6.40 -0.23 -12.42
N ARG A 44 7.47 0.49 -12.07
CA ARG A 44 7.57 1.93 -12.24
C ARG A 44 8.49 2.31 -13.40
N LEU A 45 8.29 3.52 -13.91
CA LEU A 45 9.10 4.14 -14.96
C LEU A 45 10.35 4.83 -14.39
N ASP A 46 11.19 5.37 -15.29
CA ASP A 46 12.32 6.26 -14.97
C ASP A 46 13.39 5.65 -14.06
N GLY A 47 13.57 4.33 -14.13
CA GLY A 47 14.55 3.60 -13.34
C GLY A 47 14.14 3.41 -11.88
N LEU A 48 12.90 3.76 -11.51
CA LEU A 48 12.38 3.56 -10.17
C LEU A 48 12.16 2.06 -9.89
N SER A 49 12.51 1.63 -8.67
CA SER A 49 12.33 0.23 -8.26
C SER A 49 10.86 -0.21 -8.27
N GLN A 50 10.58 -1.49 -8.52
CA GLN A 50 9.21 -2.00 -8.41
C GLN A 50 8.71 -1.97 -6.95
N ILE A 51 7.39 -1.85 -6.76
CA ILE A 51 6.74 -1.82 -5.45
C ILE A 51 5.73 -2.97 -5.37
N ILE A 52 5.74 -3.70 -4.26
CA ILE A 52 4.66 -4.63 -3.89
C ILE A 52 3.62 -3.84 -3.11
N VAL A 53 2.37 -3.82 -3.56
CA VAL A 53 1.27 -3.15 -2.88
C VAL A 53 0.35 -4.19 -2.27
N HIS A 54 0.21 -4.19 -0.95
CA HIS A 54 -0.72 -5.03 -0.20
C HIS A 54 -1.92 -4.18 0.22
N LEU A 55 -3.13 -4.56 -0.19
CA LEU A 55 -4.32 -3.89 0.30
C LEU A 55 -4.82 -4.56 1.56
N SER A 56 -5.09 -3.72 2.56
CA SER A 56 -5.85 -4.08 3.75
C SER A 56 -7.22 -3.40 3.69
N ASP A 57 -8.26 -4.19 3.97
CA ASP A 57 -9.62 -3.72 4.17
C ASP A 57 -9.98 -3.57 5.65
N GLU A 58 -9.01 -3.55 6.55
CA GLU A 58 -9.26 -3.35 7.97
C GLU A 58 -9.80 -1.94 8.26
N TYR A 59 -10.70 -1.85 9.24
CA TYR A 59 -11.20 -0.56 9.74
C TYR A 59 -10.16 0.15 10.62
N GLU A 60 -9.38 -0.64 11.34
CA GLU A 60 -8.28 -0.18 12.17
C GLU A 60 -7.10 -1.09 11.87
N TYR A 61 -6.05 -0.54 11.26
CA TYR A 61 -4.84 -1.28 10.99
C TYR A 61 -3.90 -1.11 12.18
N SER A 62 -3.62 -2.19 12.90
CA SER A 62 -2.84 -2.21 14.14
C SER A 62 -1.40 -2.72 13.93
N LEU A 63 -0.58 -2.67 14.98
CA LEU A 63 0.74 -3.33 14.97
C LEU A 63 0.62 -4.85 14.83
N ASP A 64 -0.42 -5.47 15.41
CA ASP A 64 -0.64 -6.90 15.29
C ASP A 64 -0.91 -7.29 13.82
N ASP A 65 -1.73 -6.50 13.11
CA ASP A 65 -1.97 -6.69 11.67
C ASP A 65 -0.67 -6.52 10.86
N TYR A 66 0.17 -5.55 11.25
CA TYR A 66 1.49 -5.36 10.65
C TYR A 66 2.39 -6.59 10.81
N PHE A 67 2.40 -7.25 11.97
CA PHE A 67 3.21 -8.45 12.19
C PHE A 67 2.59 -9.72 11.60
N GLN A 68 1.27 -9.75 11.40
CA GLN A 68 0.55 -10.85 10.76
C GLN A 68 0.53 -10.76 9.23
N LYS A 69 1.06 -9.69 8.64
CA LYS A 69 1.13 -9.52 7.17
C LYS A 69 1.87 -10.69 6.51
N PRO A 70 1.53 -11.05 5.25
CA PRO A 70 2.20 -12.12 4.54
C PRO A 70 3.70 -11.90 4.42
N ASP A 71 4.47 -12.99 4.43
CA ASP A 71 5.91 -12.98 4.23
C ASP A 71 6.37 -12.34 2.91
N SER A 72 5.48 -12.23 1.92
CA SER A 72 5.77 -11.52 0.67
C SER A 72 5.81 -9.99 0.85
N ILE A 73 5.26 -9.46 1.94
CA ILE A 73 5.18 -8.03 2.25
C ILE A 73 6.35 -7.67 3.15
N ARG A 74 7.51 -7.48 2.54
CA ARG A 74 8.80 -7.15 3.18
C ARG A 74 9.31 -5.79 2.69
N GLU A 75 10.61 -5.55 2.83
CA GLU A 75 11.33 -4.38 2.33
C GLU A 75 10.78 -3.92 0.97
N ARG A 76 10.53 -2.61 0.83
CA ARG A 76 10.01 -1.95 -0.37
C ARG A 76 8.56 -2.29 -0.74
N ALA A 77 7.81 -2.87 0.20
CA ALA A 77 6.37 -2.99 0.06
C ALA A 77 5.64 -1.71 0.49
N PHE A 78 4.41 -1.57 0.01
CA PHE A 78 3.46 -0.55 0.42
C PHE A 78 2.19 -1.23 0.92
N ILE A 79 1.81 -0.94 2.16
CA ILE A 79 0.55 -1.36 2.76
C ILE A 79 -0.48 -0.25 2.50
N LEU A 80 -1.44 -0.53 1.63
CA LEU A 80 -2.56 0.34 1.33
C LEU A 80 -3.73 0.02 2.26
N VAL A 81 -3.94 0.87 3.27
CA VAL A 81 -5.16 0.85 4.08
C VAL A 81 -6.27 1.45 3.22
N ALA A 82 -7.08 0.58 2.63
CA ALA A 82 -7.86 0.92 1.44
C ALA A 82 -9.21 1.58 1.76
N ARG A 83 -9.74 1.39 2.97
CA ARG A 83 -10.97 2.04 3.41
C ARG A 83 -10.72 3.53 3.71
N PRO A 84 -11.51 4.45 3.15
CA PRO A 84 -11.36 5.88 3.43
C PRO A 84 -11.49 6.22 4.92
N GLU A 85 -12.42 5.55 5.61
CA GLU A 85 -12.74 5.75 7.03
C GLU A 85 -11.77 5.05 7.97
N ALA A 86 -10.89 4.19 7.45
CA ALA A 86 -9.98 3.44 8.30
C ALA A 86 -8.92 4.33 8.95
N VAL A 87 -8.46 3.87 10.10
CA VAL A 87 -7.43 4.51 10.91
C VAL A 87 -6.24 3.58 11.10
N TYR A 88 -5.06 4.17 11.26
CA TYR A 88 -3.85 3.47 11.66
C TYR A 88 -2.98 4.47 12.44
N ASP A 89 -2.26 3.97 13.44
CA ASP A 89 -1.49 4.79 14.38
C ASP A 89 -0.08 5.11 13.85
N ASP A 90 0.50 6.23 14.32
CA ASP A 90 1.85 6.67 13.94
C ASP A 90 2.95 5.70 14.38
N SER A 91 2.76 4.96 15.47
CA SER A 91 3.69 3.91 15.90
C SER A 91 3.90 2.83 14.82
N ILE A 92 2.88 2.53 14.03
CA ILE A 92 2.96 1.57 12.92
C ILE A 92 3.77 2.16 11.77
N VAL A 93 3.63 3.48 11.53
CA VAL A 93 4.40 4.18 10.50
C VAL A 93 5.89 4.10 10.83
N GLU A 94 6.27 4.36 12.08
CA GLU A 94 7.66 4.31 12.52
C GLU A 94 8.26 2.92 12.34
N VAL A 95 7.55 1.87 12.79
CA VAL A 95 7.97 0.47 12.62
C VAL A 95 8.07 0.11 11.15
N ALA A 96 7.05 0.45 10.35
CA ALA A 96 7.04 0.16 8.92
C ALA A 96 8.21 0.84 8.20
N GLN A 97 8.51 2.10 8.54
CA GLN A 97 9.62 2.83 7.94
C GLN A 97 10.98 2.20 8.27
N GLN A 98 11.17 1.69 9.50
CA GLN A 98 12.39 0.95 9.87
C GLN A 98 12.57 -0.31 9.03
N ASP A 99 11.46 -1.00 8.72
CA ASP A 99 11.42 -2.17 7.83
C ASP A 99 11.45 -1.80 6.33
N GLN A 100 11.59 -0.51 6.00
CA GLN A 100 11.53 0.04 4.64
C GLN A 100 10.21 -0.29 3.91
N VAL A 101 9.13 -0.34 4.68
CA VAL A 101 7.75 -0.52 4.23
C VAL A 101 7.02 0.81 4.36
N SER A 102 6.28 1.20 3.32
CA SER A 102 5.34 2.31 3.44
C SER A 102 4.00 1.81 3.94
N ILE A 103 3.31 2.61 4.73
CA ILE A 103 1.89 2.44 5.03
C ILE A 103 1.14 3.75 4.80
N GLY A 104 -0.05 3.65 4.20
CA GLY A 104 -0.93 4.79 4.08
C GLY A 104 -2.19 4.53 3.28
N LYS A 105 -2.95 5.61 3.11
CA LYS A 105 -4.17 5.62 2.28
C LYS A 105 -3.82 5.83 0.81
N PHE A 106 -4.85 5.81 -0.02
CA PHE A 106 -4.73 5.92 -1.48
C PHE A 106 -3.89 7.14 -1.94
N GLY A 107 -4.13 8.32 -1.37
CA GLY A 107 -3.36 9.52 -1.72
C GLY A 107 -1.86 9.39 -1.39
N ALA A 108 -1.53 8.68 -0.31
CA ALA A 108 -0.15 8.40 0.06
C ALA A 108 0.53 7.48 -0.94
N LEU A 109 -0.16 6.42 -1.41
CA LEU A 109 0.36 5.54 -2.46
C LEU A 109 0.66 6.32 -3.75
N MET A 110 -0.29 7.15 -4.21
CA MET A 110 -0.11 7.94 -5.43
C MET A 110 1.12 8.87 -5.33
N GLY A 111 1.35 9.49 -4.17
CA GLY A 111 2.55 10.30 -3.96
C GLY A 111 3.84 9.46 -3.86
N ALA A 112 3.78 8.34 -3.17
CA ALA A 112 4.89 7.42 -2.95
C ALA A 112 5.44 6.84 -4.27
N LEU A 113 4.58 6.64 -5.28
CA LEU A 113 4.98 6.14 -6.60
C LEU A 113 6.04 7.03 -7.29
N TYR A 114 6.09 8.33 -6.98
CA TYR A 114 7.11 9.26 -7.51
C TYR A 114 8.48 9.17 -6.82
N THR A 115 8.58 8.46 -5.69
CA THR A 115 9.75 8.51 -4.81
C THR A 115 10.49 7.19 -4.83
N GLU A 116 11.82 7.20 -5.04
CA GLU A 116 12.60 5.96 -5.04
C GLU A 116 12.52 5.25 -3.68
N ARG A 117 12.90 5.96 -2.62
CA ARG A 117 12.77 5.52 -1.22
C ARG A 117 11.37 5.85 -0.71
N HIS A 118 10.37 5.16 -1.24
CA HIS A 118 8.97 5.46 -0.97
C HIS A 118 8.58 5.33 0.52
N TRP A 119 9.31 4.53 1.30
CA TRP A 119 9.12 4.43 2.76
C TRP A 119 9.47 5.72 3.51
N ASP A 120 10.26 6.62 2.92
CA ASP A 120 10.54 7.96 3.47
C ASP A 120 9.51 9.01 3.03
N TYR A 121 8.50 8.62 2.24
CA TYR A 121 7.46 9.53 1.78
C TYR A 121 6.50 9.88 2.92
N VAL A 122 6.47 11.16 3.29
CA VAL A 122 5.48 11.72 4.23
C VAL A 122 4.31 12.31 3.44
N PRO A 123 3.09 11.72 3.51
CA PRO A 123 1.90 12.25 2.87
C PRO A 123 1.50 13.60 3.45
N LYS A 124 0.84 14.44 2.65
CA LYS A 124 0.44 15.80 3.04
C LYS A 124 -0.42 15.85 4.30
N GLU A 125 -1.27 14.85 4.49
CA GLU A 125 -2.14 14.71 5.67
C GLU A 125 -1.34 14.74 6.98
N ARG A 126 -0.12 14.16 6.99
CA ARG A 126 0.78 14.16 8.16
C ARG A 126 1.75 15.34 8.22
N ARG A 127 1.85 16.16 7.16
CA ARG A 127 2.79 17.31 7.13
C ARG A 127 2.31 18.53 7.91
N ASN A 128 1.01 18.61 8.20
CA ASN A 128 0.40 19.77 8.86
C ASN A 128 0.27 19.61 10.38
N GLU A 129 0.77 18.51 10.95
CA GLU A 129 0.73 18.22 12.38
C GLU A 129 2.13 18.33 13.05
N SER A 130 3.13 18.87 12.34
CA SER A 130 4.50 19.10 12.83
C SER A 130 4.83 20.57 13.05
#